data_AF-A0A946DJY4-F1
#
_entry.id   AF-A0A946DJY4-F1
#
_cell.length_a   1.000
_cell.length_b   1.000
_cell.length_c   1.000
_cell.angle_alpha   90.00
_cell.angle_beta   90.00
_cell.angle_gamma   90.00
#
_symmetry.space_group_name_H-M   'P 1'
#
loop_
_entity.id
_entity.type
_entity.pdbx_description
1 polymer ?
#
loop_
_entity_poly.entity_id
_entity_poly.type
_entity_poly.pdbx_seq_one_letter_code
_entity_poly.pdbx_strand_id
1 'polypeptide(L)'
;MKIFILLLLSMLMCACDGDVVGKEISSTALDTQRVSCPEELVATERGSVGFMKNLAESPDSIKAIADKQLKAAFSADGDASGKRVRYRVEPLVFIPTSEQKSRCLVLEEQTQVHPLEFEPQSFESISKLNDWIMDFSRGQGEDGKKLYEQCNLNCSPRYTFDIVKNSTNFNVSTLVHCGLGRDTSSDQYQLSTSIITSCEVD
;
A
#
# COMPACT_ATOMS: atom_id res chain seq x y z
N MET A 1 -74.27 -2.44 -12.91
CA MET A 1 -74.12 -3.57 -11.98
C MET A 1 -72.67 -4.03 -11.96
N LYS A 2 -71.86 -3.47 -11.04
CA LYS A 2 -70.71 -4.07 -10.35
C LYS A 2 -70.34 -3.11 -9.22
N ILE A 3 -70.19 -3.69 -8.04
CA ILE A 3 -70.29 -3.17 -6.68
C ILE A 3 -68.83 -2.97 -6.17
N PHE A 4 -68.49 -1.76 -5.66
CA PHE A 4 -68.07 -1.45 -4.25
C PHE A 4 -66.64 -1.95 -3.89
N ILE A 5 -65.68 -1.14 -3.41
CA ILE A 5 -65.54 -0.58 -2.05
C ILE A 5 -64.28 0.31 -1.98
N LEU A 6 -64.46 1.53 -1.43
CA LEU A 6 -63.67 2.29 -0.43
C LEU A 6 -62.13 2.04 -0.30
N LEU A 7 -61.28 3.06 -0.12
CA LEU A 7 -61.28 3.97 1.05
C LEU A 7 -60.56 5.30 0.79
N LEU A 8 -61.19 6.38 1.24
CA LEU A 8 -60.65 7.72 1.51
C LEU A 8 -59.86 7.73 2.82
N LEU A 9 -58.78 8.52 2.90
CA LEU A 9 -58.33 9.25 4.10
C LEU A 9 -57.19 10.21 3.65
N SER A 10 -57.47 11.45 3.23
CA SER A 10 -57.51 12.68 4.03
C SER A 10 -56.27 12.90 4.92
N MET A 11 -55.41 13.86 4.55
CA MET A 11 -55.07 15.05 5.36
C MET A 11 -54.31 16.08 4.51
N LEU A 12 -54.98 17.19 4.21
CA LEU A 12 -54.33 18.50 4.18
C LEU A 12 -53.86 18.81 5.61
N MET A 13 -52.70 19.45 5.79
CA MET A 13 -52.62 20.81 6.34
C MET A 13 -51.16 21.29 6.51
N CYS A 14 -51.01 22.58 6.17
CA CYS A 14 -50.12 23.59 6.73
C CYS A 14 -48.60 23.51 6.54
N ALA A 15 -48.14 24.47 5.73
CA ALA A 15 -46.86 25.13 5.87
C ALA A 15 -46.72 25.80 7.25
N CYS A 16 -45.53 25.73 7.82
CA CYS A 16 -44.98 26.71 8.74
C CYS A 16 -43.50 26.92 8.37
N ASP A 17 -43.17 28.16 7.99
CA ASP A 17 -41.81 28.69 7.95
C ASP A 17 -41.12 28.51 9.30
N GLY A 18 -39.83 28.22 9.24
CA GLY A 18 -38.95 28.14 10.39
C GLY A 18 -37.50 28.08 9.94
N ASP A 19 -36.90 29.26 9.76
CA ASP A 19 -35.46 29.46 9.65
C ASP A 19 -34.71 28.62 10.70
N VAL A 20 -33.90 27.67 10.23
CA VAL A 20 -32.78 27.12 11.00
C VAL A 20 -31.56 27.08 10.09
N VAL A 21 -30.89 28.22 10.09
CA VAL A 21 -29.44 28.39 10.24
C VAL A 21 -28.63 27.08 10.31
N GLY A 22 -27.78 26.90 9.31
CA GLY A 22 -26.37 26.54 9.53
C GLY A 22 -26.06 25.12 9.96
N LYS A 23 -25.78 24.26 8.99
CA LYS A 23 -24.46 23.63 8.90
C LYS A 23 -24.29 23.04 7.51
N GLU A 24 -23.70 23.83 6.61
CA GLU A 24 -22.84 23.24 5.60
C GLU A 24 -21.85 22.36 6.36
N ILE A 25 -21.95 21.04 6.18
CA ILE A 25 -20.85 20.15 6.47
C ILE A 25 -19.85 20.45 5.35
N SER A 26 -19.13 21.56 5.55
CA SER A 26 -17.82 21.77 4.98
C SER A 26 -17.02 20.57 5.42
N SER A 27 -16.99 19.54 4.57
CA SER A 27 -15.96 18.53 4.61
C SER A 27 -14.66 19.29 4.44
N THR A 28 -14.05 19.66 5.56
CA THR A 28 -12.65 20.01 5.63
C THR A 28 -11.94 18.90 4.88
N ALA A 29 -11.52 19.20 3.65
CA ALA A 29 -10.48 18.46 2.98
C ALA A 29 -9.35 18.41 3.99
N LEU A 30 -9.18 17.23 4.59
CA LEU A 30 -8.03 16.93 5.40
C LEU A 30 -6.91 16.91 4.37
N ASP A 31 -6.33 18.11 4.18
CA ASP A 31 -5.20 18.36 3.32
C ASP A 31 -4.13 17.40 3.81
N THR A 32 -4.07 16.24 3.17
CA THR A 32 -3.13 15.19 3.53
C THR A 32 -1.84 15.66 2.91
N GLN A 33 -1.21 16.58 3.62
CA GLN A 33 0.03 17.19 3.24
C GLN A 33 1.00 16.06 2.91
N ARG A 34 1.37 15.97 1.64
CA ARG A 34 2.30 14.96 1.16
C ARG A 34 3.67 15.31 1.75
N VAL A 35 3.97 14.75 2.91
CA VAL A 35 5.29 14.86 3.53
C VAL A 35 6.30 14.24 2.57
N SER A 36 7.03 15.08 1.85
CA SER A 36 8.11 14.65 0.97
C SER A 36 9.39 14.60 1.78
N CYS A 37 9.82 13.39 2.14
CA CYS A 37 11.07 13.20 2.87
C CYS A 37 12.22 13.06 1.86
N PRO A 38 13.30 13.87 1.93
CA PRO A 38 14.49 13.62 1.15
C PRO A 38 15.09 12.23 1.39
N GLU A 39 15.42 11.56 0.29
CA GLU A 39 15.93 10.19 0.26
C GLU A 39 17.31 10.12 -0.39
N GLU A 40 18.22 9.36 0.20
CA GLU A 40 19.49 8.99 -0.40
C GLU A 40 19.41 7.53 -0.88
N LEU A 41 19.56 7.31 -2.19
CA LEU A 41 19.50 5.97 -2.77
C LEU A 41 20.73 5.15 -2.36
N VAL A 42 20.49 4.02 -1.70
CA VAL A 42 21.55 3.07 -1.31
C VAL A 42 21.78 2.03 -2.39
N ALA A 43 20.70 1.44 -2.91
CA ALA A 43 20.77 0.37 -3.89
C ALA A 43 19.50 0.30 -4.75
N THR A 44 19.66 -0.18 -5.98
CA THR A 44 18.57 -0.61 -6.85
C THR A 44 18.98 -1.89 -7.55
N GLU A 45 18.12 -2.91 -7.50
CA GLU A 45 18.36 -4.21 -8.12
C GLU A 45 17.09 -4.78 -8.76
N ARG A 46 17.28 -5.80 -9.59
CA ARG A 46 16.18 -6.55 -10.20
C ARG A 46 16.13 -7.94 -9.59
N GLY A 47 14.95 -8.34 -9.15
CA GLY A 47 14.72 -9.61 -8.49
C GLY A 47 13.54 -10.37 -9.08
N SER A 48 13.61 -11.69 -8.99
CA SER A 48 12.55 -12.58 -9.47
C SER A 48 11.56 -12.96 -8.37
N VAL A 49 10.25 -12.90 -8.70
CA VAL A 49 9.17 -13.54 -7.89
C VAL A 49 8.99 -15.03 -8.19
N GLY A 50 9.78 -15.59 -9.11
CA GLY A 50 9.70 -16.99 -9.51
C GLY A 50 9.72 -17.90 -8.28
N PHE A 51 8.72 -18.78 -8.16
CA PHE A 51 8.52 -19.63 -6.99
C PHE A 51 9.79 -20.44 -6.67
N MET A 52 10.37 -21.09 -7.69
CA MET A 52 11.58 -21.90 -7.53
C MET A 52 12.79 -21.08 -7.09
N LYS A 53 12.93 -19.84 -7.58
CA LYS A 53 14.06 -18.97 -7.19
C LYS A 53 13.94 -18.52 -5.74
N ASN A 54 12.73 -18.19 -5.28
CA ASN A 54 12.51 -17.80 -3.89
C ASN A 54 12.58 -19.01 -2.94
N LEU A 55 12.12 -20.19 -3.35
CA LEU A 55 12.21 -21.41 -2.56
C LEU A 55 13.66 -21.89 -2.41
N ALA A 56 14.46 -21.76 -3.47
CA ALA A 56 15.89 -22.10 -3.45
C ALA A 56 16.79 -21.02 -2.85
N GLU A 57 16.21 -19.91 -2.34
CA GLU A 57 16.93 -18.73 -1.87
C GLU A 57 18.02 -18.27 -2.86
N SER A 58 17.70 -18.36 -4.15
CA SER A 58 18.61 -17.97 -5.22
C SER A 58 19.04 -16.51 -5.02
N PRO A 59 20.30 -16.15 -5.30
CA PRO A 59 20.80 -14.79 -5.09
C PRO A 59 20.02 -13.70 -5.85
N ASP A 60 19.33 -14.07 -6.92
CA ASP A 60 18.48 -13.20 -7.75
C ASP A 60 16.99 -13.23 -7.34
N SER A 61 16.63 -13.92 -6.26
CA SER A 61 15.28 -13.89 -5.71
C SER A 61 15.02 -12.59 -4.95
N ILE A 62 13.76 -12.14 -4.95
CA ILE A 62 13.34 -10.97 -4.17
C ILE A 62 13.71 -11.15 -2.69
N LYS A 63 13.49 -12.34 -2.11
CA LYS A 63 13.83 -12.62 -0.71
C LYS A 63 15.32 -12.37 -0.41
N ALA A 64 16.22 -12.91 -1.24
CA ALA A 64 17.66 -12.78 -1.04
C ALA A 64 18.15 -11.35 -1.26
N ILE A 65 17.63 -10.65 -2.28
CA ILE A 65 17.98 -9.25 -2.55
C ILE A 65 17.49 -8.34 -1.42
N ALA A 66 16.25 -8.54 -0.94
CA ALA A 66 15.70 -7.78 0.18
C ALA A 66 16.56 -7.94 1.44
N ASP A 67 16.90 -9.18 1.82
CA ASP A 67 17.76 -9.46 2.97
C ASP A 67 19.12 -8.74 2.85
N LYS A 68 19.77 -8.86 1.69
CA LYS A 68 21.05 -8.21 1.41
C LYS A 68 20.97 -6.69 1.51
N GLN A 69 20.00 -6.06 0.84
CA GLN A 69 19.88 -4.60 0.80
C GLN A 69 19.51 -4.02 2.17
N LEU A 70 18.57 -4.65 2.88
CA LEU A 70 18.18 -4.22 4.22
C LEU A 70 19.33 -4.37 5.21
N LYS A 71 20.06 -5.48 5.19
CA LYS A 71 21.27 -5.66 6.00
C LYS A 71 22.31 -4.58 5.70
N ALA A 72 22.59 -4.30 4.43
CA ALA A 72 23.53 -3.26 4.04
C ALA A 72 23.11 -1.87 4.56
N ALA A 73 21.83 -1.51 4.37
CA ALA A 73 21.30 -0.22 4.82
C ALA A 73 21.42 -0.03 6.34
N PHE A 74 21.20 -1.09 7.13
CA PHE A 74 21.29 -1.03 8.60
C PHE A 74 22.67 -1.38 9.19
N SER A 75 23.64 -1.80 8.36
CA SER A 75 25.03 -2.05 8.79
C SER A 75 25.96 -0.86 8.54
N ALA A 76 25.61 0.03 7.60
CA ALA A 76 26.50 1.10 7.12
C ALA A 76 26.80 2.22 8.13
N ASP A 77 25.93 2.44 9.13
CA ASP A 77 26.13 3.42 10.20
C ASP A 77 25.86 2.74 11.53
N GLY A 78 26.89 2.61 12.36
CA GLY A 78 26.88 1.82 13.59
C GLY A 78 25.58 1.96 14.38
N ASP A 79 24.79 0.89 14.37
CA ASP A 79 23.58 0.64 15.18
C ASP A 79 22.74 1.88 15.54
N ALA A 80 22.60 2.83 14.61
CA ALA A 80 22.02 4.13 14.91
C ALA A 80 20.51 3.99 15.09
N SER A 81 20.08 3.86 16.35
CA SER A 81 18.68 3.99 16.74
C SER A 81 18.09 5.26 16.10
N GLY A 82 16.95 5.11 15.44
CA GLY A 82 16.29 6.19 14.70
C GLY A 82 16.63 6.23 13.21
N LYS A 83 17.54 5.38 12.70
CA LYS A 83 17.79 5.25 11.25
C LYS A 83 16.51 4.79 10.54
N ARG A 84 16.13 5.53 9.50
CA ARG A 84 14.94 5.30 8.68
C ARG A 84 15.33 4.86 7.28
N VAL A 85 14.80 3.73 6.85
CA VAL A 85 15.06 3.14 5.54
C VAL A 85 13.74 2.99 4.80
N ARG A 86 13.70 3.42 3.55
CA ARG A 86 12.57 3.16 2.66
C ARG A 86 12.95 2.05 1.69
N TYR A 87 12.18 0.97 1.72
CA TYR A 87 12.33 -0.15 0.81
C TYR A 87 11.11 -0.24 -0.10
N ARG A 88 11.34 -0.25 -1.43
CA ARG A 88 10.26 -0.32 -2.42
C ARG A 88 10.41 -1.53 -3.32
N VAL A 89 9.27 -2.08 -3.73
CA VAL A 89 9.19 -3.23 -4.65
C VAL A 89 8.08 -2.99 -5.66
N GLU A 90 8.40 -3.05 -6.94
CA GLU A 90 7.44 -2.84 -8.04
C GLU A 90 7.68 -3.75 -9.25
N PRO A 91 6.64 -4.17 -9.99
CA PRO A 91 6.81 -4.86 -11.26
C PRO A 91 7.59 -4.02 -12.27
N LEU A 92 8.48 -4.64 -13.05
CA LEU A 92 9.20 -3.94 -14.13
C LEU A 92 8.34 -3.68 -15.36
N VAL A 93 7.37 -4.54 -15.61
CA VAL A 93 6.56 -4.53 -16.85
C VAL A 93 5.10 -4.61 -16.47
N PHE A 94 4.33 -3.64 -16.94
CA PHE A 94 2.88 -3.60 -16.85
C PHE A 94 2.25 -3.91 -18.20
N ILE A 95 1.07 -4.54 -18.20
CA ILE A 95 0.32 -4.71 -19.44
C ILE A 95 -0.14 -3.32 -19.96
N PRO A 96 -0.27 -3.14 -21.28
CA PRO A 96 -0.68 -1.86 -21.86
C PRO A 96 -2.00 -1.36 -21.29
N THR A 97 -2.17 -0.04 -21.15
CA THR A 97 -3.38 0.58 -20.60
C THR A 97 -4.67 0.13 -21.31
N SER A 98 -4.61 -0.13 -22.62
CA SER A 98 -5.74 -0.66 -23.42
C SER A 98 -6.16 -2.07 -23.04
N GLU A 99 -5.28 -2.83 -22.39
CA GLU A 99 -5.51 -4.21 -21.94
C GLU A 99 -5.75 -4.30 -20.43
N GLN A 100 -5.58 -3.18 -19.71
CA GLN A 100 -5.86 -3.11 -18.27
C GLN A 100 -7.34 -3.33 -17.99
N LYS A 101 -7.64 -4.10 -16.95
CA LYS A 101 -9.00 -4.22 -16.45
C LYS A 101 -9.44 -2.86 -15.88
N SER A 102 -10.67 -2.45 -16.15
CA SER A 102 -11.20 -1.15 -15.67
C SER A 102 -11.05 -0.97 -14.16
N ARG A 103 -11.21 -2.04 -13.37
CA ARG A 103 -11.00 -2.01 -11.91
C ARG A 103 -9.56 -1.64 -11.53
N CYS A 104 -8.56 -2.13 -12.26
CA CYS A 104 -7.16 -1.83 -11.99
C CYS A 104 -6.82 -0.37 -12.29
N LEU A 105 -7.43 0.22 -13.31
CA LEU A 105 -7.28 1.65 -13.61
C LEU A 105 -7.92 2.53 -12.53
N VAL A 106 -9.08 2.15 -12.01
CA VAL A 106 -9.72 2.85 -10.89
C VAL A 106 -8.86 2.78 -9.63
N LEU A 107 -8.33 1.59 -9.31
CA LEU A 107 -7.43 1.42 -8.16
C LEU A 107 -6.12 2.19 -8.35
N GLU A 108 -5.59 2.25 -9.58
CA GLU A 108 -4.39 3.03 -9.92
C GLU A 108 -4.55 4.49 -9.51
N GLU A 109 -5.65 5.11 -9.95
CA GLU A 109 -5.95 6.52 -9.67
C GLU A 109 -6.20 6.75 -8.17
N GLN A 110 -7.02 5.89 -7.55
CA GLN A 110 -7.37 6.03 -6.14
C GLN A 110 -6.15 5.90 -5.23
N THR A 111 -5.35 4.86 -5.44
CA THR A 111 -4.24 4.53 -4.53
C THR A 111 -2.93 5.23 -4.89
N GLN A 112 -2.87 5.92 -6.03
CA GLN A 112 -1.83 6.91 -6.30
C GLN A 112 -1.97 8.14 -5.38
N VAL A 113 -3.21 8.51 -5.04
CA VAL A 113 -3.49 9.66 -4.16
C VAL A 113 -3.56 9.22 -2.70
N HIS A 114 -4.26 8.11 -2.44
CA HIS A 114 -4.46 7.53 -1.12
C HIS A 114 -4.03 6.05 -1.12
N PRO A 115 -2.73 5.77 -0.97
CA PRO A 115 -2.22 4.40 -0.90
C PRO A 115 -2.95 3.58 0.17
N LEU A 116 -3.02 2.27 -0.03
CA LEU A 116 -3.54 1.38 1.01
C LEU A 116 -2.53 1.34 2.15
N GLU A 117 -2.94 1.77 3.34
CA GLU A 117 -2.11 1.79 4.53
C GLU A 117 -2.40 0.57 5.42
N PHE A 118 -1.36 0.01 6.02
CA PHE A 118 -1.46 -1.11 6.95
C PHE A 118 -0.91 -0.74 8.31
N GLU A 119 -1.47 -1.35 9.34
CA GLU A 119 -1.07 -1.12 10.74
C GLU A 119 0.43 -1.38 10.93
N PRO A 120 1.13 -0.51 11.69
CA PRO A 120 2.55 -0.68 11.92
C PRO A 120 2.89 -2.03 12.56
N GLN A 121 3.92 -2.69 12.01
CA GLN A 121 4.42 -3.97 12.49
C GLN A 121 5.80 -3.80 13.14
N SER A 122 6.19 -4.70 14.05
CA SER A 122 7.49 -4.66 14.73
C SER A 122 8.15 -6.03 14.70
N PHE A 123 9.43 -6.07 14.33
CA PHE A 123 10.20 -7.31 14.20
C PHE A 123 11.53 -7.25 14.96
N GLU A 124 11.91 -8.34 15.61
CA GLU A 124 13.18 -8.46 16.35
C GLU A 124 14.42 -8.53 15.44
N SER A 125 14.26 -8.81 14.15
CA SER A 125 15.37 -8.94 13.21
C SER A 125 14.96 -8.68 11.77
N ILE A 126 15.95 -8.36 10.92
CA ILE A 126 15.77 -8.21 9.47
C ILE A 126 15.25 -9.51 8.84
N SER A 127 15.67 -10.67 9.33
CA SER A 127 15.17 -11.96 8.82
C SER A 127 13.66 -12.10 9.03
N LYS A 128 13.17 -11.80 10.24
CA LYS A 128 11.73 -11.87 10.57
C LYS A 128 10.92 -10.84 9.79
N LEU A 129 11.46 -9.64 9.64
CA LEU A 129 10.86 -8.61 8.79
C LEU A 129 10.75 -9.08 7.34
N ASN A 130 11.82 -9.65 6.78
CA ASN A 130 11.84 -10.12 5.39
C ASN A 130 10.86 -11.28 5.17
N ASP A 131 10.80 -12.23 6.10
CA ASP A 131 9.82 -13.32 6.06
C ASP A 131 8.38 -12.75 6.03
N TRP A 132 8.08 -11.77 6.87
CA TRP A 132 6.77 -11.09 6.85
C TRP A 132 6.51 -10.33 5.55
N ILE A 133 7.49 -9.60 5.00
CA ILE A 133 7.36 -8.92 3.69
C ILE A 133 7.00 -9.94 2.60
N MET A 134 7.63 -11.12 2.63
CA MET A 134 7.36 -12.18 1.66
C MET A 134 5.95 -12.75 1.80
N ASP A 135 5.50 -13.00 3.02
CA ASP A 135 4.14 -13.50 3.27
C ASP A 135 3.10 -12.46 2.87
N PHE A 136 3.25 -11.21 3.33
CA PHE A 136 2.41 -10.08 2.99
C PHE A 136 2.26 -9.91 1.47
N SER A 137 3.38 -9.88 0.76
CA SER A 137 3.41 -9.66 -0.70
C SER A 137 2.83 -10.83 -1.52
N ARG A 138 2.63 -11.99 -0.90
CA ARG A 138 2.04 -13.20 -1.52
C ARG A 138 0.58 -13.40 -1.13
N GLY A 139 -0.01 -12.48 -0.38
CA GLY A 139 -1.36 -12.63 0.15
C GLY A 139 -1.48 -13.66 1.27
N GLN A 140 -0.37 -13.94 1.95
CA GLN A 140 -0.29 -14.83 3.10
C GLN A 140 -0.23 -14.04 4.40
N GLY A 141 -0.44 -14.71 5.53
CA GLY A 141 -0.64 -14.03 6.82
C GLY A 141 -1.97 -13.27 6.88
N GLU A 142 -2.16 -12.49 7.95
CA GLU A 142 -3.37 -11.69 8.13
C GLU A 142 -3.39 -10.48 7.18
N ASP A 143 -2.32 -9.70 7.17
CA ASP A 143 -2.25 -8.47 6.36
C ASP A 143 -2.17 -8.74 4.87
N GLY A 144 -1.51 -9.82 4.44
CA GLY A 144 -1.51 -10.22 3.04
C GLY A 144 -2.92 -10.60 2.54
N LYS A 145 -3.72 -11.28 3.36
CA LYS A 145 -5.13 -11.56 3.00
C LYS A 145 -5.92 -10.26 2.86
N LYS A 146 -5.81 -9.35 3.83
CA LYS A 146 -6.45 -8.01 3.78
C LYS A 146 -6.00 -7.21 2.55
N LEU A 147 -4.73 -7.31 2.17
CA LEU A 147 -4.21 -6.69 0.96
C LEU A 147 -4.95 -7.21 -0.27
N TYR A 148 -5.02 -8.52 -0.44
CA TYR A 148 -5.63 -9.10 -1.63
C TYR A 148 -7.16 -9.10 -1.63
N GLU A 149 -7.81 -8.77 -0.50
CA GLU A 149 -9.22 -8.39 -0.48
C GLU A 149 -9.45 -7.04 -1.16
N GLN A 150 -8.54 -6.08 -0.94
CA GLN A 150 -8.62 -4.71 -1.47
C GLN A 150 -7.99 -4.57 -2.86
N CYS A 151 -6.85 -5.23 -3.08
CA CYS A 151 -6.05 -5.25 -4.30
C CYS A 151 -6.20 -6.59 -5.03
N ASN A 152 -7.38 -6.83 -5.61
CA ASN A 152 -7.75 -8.11 -6.21
C ASN A 152 -7.67 -8.11 -7.76
N LEU A 153 -8.13 -9.21 -8.38
CA LEU A 153 -8.42 -9.31 -9.82
C LEU A 153 -7.23 -9.14 -10.79
N ASN A 154 -6.02 -9.50 -10.36
CA ASN A 154 -4.75 -9.36 -11.10
C ASN A 154 -4.21 -7.93 -11.17
N CYS A 155 -4.77 -6.99 -10.41
CA CYS A 155 -4.14 -5.70 -10.18
C CYS A 155 -2.85 -5.94 -9.38
N SER A 156 -1.72 -5.39 -9.83
CA SER A 156 -0.43 -5.69 -9.22
C SER A 156 -0.07 -4.61 -8.20
N PRO A 157 0.14 -4.97 -6.92
CA PRO A 157 0.56 -4.03 -5.90
C PRO A 157 2.01 -3.58 -6.12
N ARG A 158 2.28 -2.31 -5.83
CA ARG A 158 3.63 -1.75 -5.63
C ARG A 158 3.75 -1.35 -4.17
N TYR A 159 4.84 -1.79 -3.55
CA TYR A 159 5.00 -1.74 -2.11
C TYR A 159 5.99 -0.67 -1.71
N THR A 160 5.69 0.05 -0.63
CA THR A 160 6.64 0.88 0.11
C THR A 160 6.62 0.47 1.57
N PHE A 161 7.78 0.07 2.07
CA PHE A 161 8.01 -0.28 3.47
C PHE A 161 8.95 0.75 4.08
N ASP A 162 8.43 1.55 5.01
CA ASP A 162 9.22 2.50 5.79
C ASP A 162 9.63 1.85 7.09
N ILE A 163 10.92 1.55 7.19
CA ILE A 163 11.52 0.74 8.25
C ILE A 163 12.33 1.65 9.17
N VAL A 164 11.97 1.71 10.44
CA VAL A 164 12.72 2.43 11.47
C VAL A 164 13.32 1.43 12.45
N LYS A 165 14.65 1.45 12.57
CA LYS A 165 15.33 0.69 13.62
C LYS A 165 15.28 1.48 14.92
N ASN A 166 14.64 0.94 15.95
CA ASN A 166 14.77 1.44 17.32
C ASN A 166 15.85 0.63 18.07
N SER A 167 15.94 0.77 19.39
CA SER A 167 16.99 0.11 20.18
C SER A 167 17.03 -1.41 20.08
N THR A 168 15.91 -2.07 19.73
CA THR A 168 15.84 -3.55 19.72
C THR A 168 15.12 -4.14 18.51
N ASN A 169 14.25 -3.37 17.86
CA ASN A 169 13.32 -3.84 16.85
C ASN A 169 13.36 -2.97 15.59
N PHE A 170 12.86 -3.55 14.51
CA PHE A 170 12.55 -2.89 13.25
C PHE A 170 11.04 -2.65 13.18
N ASN A 171 10.63 -1.40 13.25
CA ASN A 171 9.23 -1.01 13.07
C ASN A 171 8.99 -0.70 11.60
N VAL A 172 7.89 -1.18 11.05
CA VAL A 172 7.51 -1.02 9.65
C VAL A 172 6.17 -0.34 9.53
N SER A 173 6.13 0.72 8.74
CA SER A 173 4.90 1.28 8.16
C SER A 173 4.82 0.84 6.70
N THR A 174 3.65 0.42 6.25
CA THR A 174 3.48 -0.15 4.91
C THR A 174 2.43 0.61 4.13
N LEU A 175 2.80 1.03 2.93
CA LEU A 175 1.93 1.67 1.95
C LEU A 175 1.92 0.85 0.67
N VAL A 176 0.73 0.67 0.08
CA VAL A 176 0.58 -0.07 -1.18
C VAL A 176 -0.15 0.77 -2.22
N HIS A 177 0.55 1.00 -3.34
CA HIS A 177 -0.04 1.55 -4.55
C HIS A 177 -0.52 0.38 -5.43
N CYS A 178 -1.81 0.09 -5.36
CA CYS A 178 -2.45 -0.98 -6.11
C CYS A 178 -3.09 -0.46 -7.39
N GLY A 179 -2.83 -1.08 -8.53
CA GLY A 179 -3.56 -0.70 -9.74
C GLY A 179 -3.16 -1.53 -10.93
N LEU A 180 -2.27 -1.00 -11.76
CA LEU A 180 -1.87 -1.63 -13.01
C LEU A 180 -1.56 -3.13 -12.84
N GLY A 181 -2.16 -3.96 -13.69
CA GLY A 181 -1.77 -5.35 -13.84
C GLY A 181 -0.37 -5.46 -14.44
N ARG A 182 0.47 -6.30 -13.85
CA ARG A 182 1.79 -6.62 -14.40
C ARG A 182 1.67 -7.58 -15.58
N ASP A 183 2.66 -7.56 -16.45
CA ASP A 183 2.86 -8.65 -17.39
C ASP A 183 3.34 -9.90 -16.64
N THR A 184 2.55 -10.96 -16.64
CA THR A 184 2.88 -12.20 -15.92
C THR A 184 3.93 -13.06 -16.62
N SER A 185 4.25 -12.76 -17.89
CA SER A 185 5.36 -13.38 -18.60
C SER A 185 6.72 -12.89 -18.09
N SER A 186 6.74 -11.70 -17.48
CA SER A 186 7.88 -11.20 -16.71
C SER A 186 7.73 -11.61 -15.25
N ASP A 187 8.74 -12.27 -14.69
CA ASP A 187 8.83 -12.56 -13.26
C ASP A 187 9.68 -11.53 -12.51
N GLN A 188 10.06 -10.42 -13.18
CA GLN A 188 11.03 -9.47 -12.69
C GLN A 188 10.40 -8.24 -12.04
N TYR A 189 10.98 -7.84 -10.93
CA TYR A 189 10.61 -6.67 -10.15
C TYR A 189 11.83 -5.80 -9.93
N GLN A 190 11.60 -4.50 -9.79
CA GLN A 190 12.59 -3.56 -9.28
C GLN A 190 12.48 -3.48 -7.76
N LEU A 191 13.63 -3.52 -7.10
CA LEU A 191 13.78 -3.38 -5.67
C LEU A 191 14.71 -2.20 -5.43
N SER A 192 14.27 -1.23 -4.64
CA SER A 192 15.09 -0.06 -4.29
C SER A 192 15.11 0.15 -2.79
N THR A 193 16.29 0.46 -2.26
CA THR A 193 16.48 0.81 -0.86
C THR A 193 17.10 2.20 -0.76
N SER A 194 16.50 3.06 0.05
CA SER A 194 16.96 4.42 0.31
C SER A 194 17.04 4.70 1.82
N ILE A 195 17.92 5.60 2.24
CA ILE A 195 17.94 6.17 3.59
C ILE A 195 17.09 7.45 3.58
N ILE A 196 16.17 7.57 4.52
CA ILE A 196 15.40 8.81 4.72
C ILE A 196 16.20 9.71 5.66
N THR A 197 16.61 10.88 5.18
CA THR A 197 17.54 11.78 5.90
C THR A 197 16.82 12.78 6.81
N SER A 198 15.68 13.29 6.37
CA SER A 198 14.77 14.14 7.16
C SER A 198 13.37 14.06 6.56
N CYS A 199 12.34 14.29 7.37
CA CYS A 199 10.98 14.49 6.87
C CYS A 199 10.58 15.87 7.38
N GLU A 200 10.62 16.87 6.51
CA GLU A 200 10.05 18.17 6.84
C GLU A 200 8.54 18.07 6.63
N VAL A 201 7.79 18.41 7.68
CA VAL A 201 6.35 18.66 7.54
C VAL A 201 6.28 20.09 7.01
N ASP A 202 5.88 20.24 5.74
CA ASP A 202 5.63 21.58 5.17
C ASP A 202 4.56 22.35 5.96
#